data_AF-A0A101WEN8-F1
#
_entry.id   AF-A0A101WEN8-F1
#
_cell.length_a   1.000
_cell.length_b   1.000
_cell.length_c   1.000
_cell.angle_alpha   90.00
_cell.angle_beta   90.00
_cell.angle_gamma   90.00
#
_symmetry.space_group_name_H-M   'P 1'
#
loop_
_entity.id
_entity.type
_entity.pdbx_description
1 polymer ?
#
loop_
_entity_poly.entity_id
_entity_poly.type
_entity_poly.pdbx_seq_one_letter_code
_entity_poly.pdbx_strand_id
1 'polypeptide(L)'
;MDDRNKEINAGYVITDRLTVGNSEFVIGQSENAPAKFVTWKGEKGQKNYYWGHYCKDRLTALEDLCNRTLDEIHYLRSIQQGKEIARKPEQHALKKKCEPVR
;
A
#
# COMPACT_ATOMS: atom_id res chain seq x y z
N MET A 1 8.19 16.75 -30.11
CA MET A 1 7.21 16.42 -29.05
C MET A 1 7.99 15.85 -27.87
N ASP A 2 7.80 16.41 -26.68
CA ASP A 2 8.64 16.17 -25.49
C ASP A 2 8.62 14.72 -24.98
N ASP A 3 9.71 13.99 -25.21
CA ASP A 3 9.99 12.66 -24.63
C ASP A 3 10.80 12.74 -23.33
N ARG A 4 10.90 13.94 -22.73
CA ARG A 4 11.87 14.25 -21.65
C ARG A 4 11.41 13.94 -20.22
N ASN A 5 10.20 13.42 -20.03
CA ASN A 5 9.68 13.20 -18.68
C ASN A 5 9.08 11.80 -18.44
N LYS A 6 9.44 10.81 -19.29
CA LYS A 6 9.10 9.41 -19.03
C LYS A 6 9.92 8.89 -17.86
N GLU A 7 9.25 8.58 -16.77
CA GLU A 7 9.86 7.87 -15.65
C GLU A 7 10.09 6.42 -16.07
N ILE A 8 11.34 5.95 -15.97
CA ILE A 8 11.74 4.61 -16.40
C ILE A 8 12.36 3.90 -15.20
N ASN A 9 11.88 2.69 -14.93
CA ASN A 9 12.45 1.79 -13.95
C ASN A 9 12.72 0.43 -14.60
N ALA A 10 13.93 -0.11 -14.43
CA ALA A 10 14.35 -1.42 -14.97
C ALA A 10 14.01 -1.67 -16.47
N GLY A 11 14.01 -0.62 -17.31
CA GLY A 11 13.66 -0.74 -18.73
C GLY A 11 12.16 -0.73 -19.05
N TYR A 12 11.32 -0.42 -18.05
CA TYR A 12 9.88 -0.20 -18.20
C TYR A 12 9.54 1.27 -17.97
N VAL A 13 8.68 1.82 -18.83
CA VAL A 13 8.12 3.17 -18.67
C VAL A 13 6.96 3.11 -17.67
N ILE A 14 7.00 3.94 -16.63
CA ILE A 14 5.91 4.03 -15.66
C ILE A 14 4.69 4.68 -16.33
N THR A 15 3.57 3.98 -16.34
CA THR A 15 2.33 4.39 -17.01
C THR A 15 1.20 4.73 -16.04
N ASP A 16 1.17 4.09 -14.87
CA ASP A 16 0.15 4.33 -13.85
C ASP A 16 0.76 4.35 -12.46
N ARG A 17 0.08 5.03 -11.55
CA ARG A 17 0.49 5.21 -10.18
C ARG A 17 -0.70 5.37 -9.26
N LEU A 18 -0.65 4.72 -8.11
CA LEU A 18 -1.55 4.90 -6.98
C LEU A 18 -0.74 5.05 -5.69
N THR A 19 -1.14 5.98 -4.83
CA THR A 19 -0.46 6.23 -3.55
C THR A 19 -1.43 5.99 -2.41
N VAL A 20 -1.01 5.18 -1.43
CA VAL A 20 -1.77 4.88 -0.21
C VAL A 20 -0.86 5.07 0.99
N GLY A 21 -1.17 6.07 1.83
CA GLY A 21 -0.32 6.42 2.97
C GLY A 21 1.08 6.83 2.53
N ASN A 22 2.09 6.07 2.97
CA ASN A 22 3.49 6.26 2.59
C ASN A 22 3.96 5.31 1.48
N SER A 23 3.08 4.42 1.01
CA SER A 23 3.35 3.47 -0.06
C SER A 23 2.88 4.01 -1.40
N GLU A 24 3.64 3.75 -2.46
CA GLU A 24 3.28 4.02 -3.85
C GLU A 24 3.28 2.71 -4.63
N PHE A 25 2.29 2.53 -5.50
CA PHE A 25 2.17 1.39 -6.37
C PHE A 25 2.14 1.88 -7.82
N VAL A 26 2.92 1.26 -8.69
CA VAL A 26 3.06 1.71 -10.09
C VAL A 26 2.98 0.56 -11.06
N ILE A 27 2.56 0.85 -12.30
CA ILE A 27 2.70 -0.06 -13.43
C ILE A 27 3.82 0.45 -14.33
N GLY A 28 4.78 -0.43 -14.63
CA GLY A 28 5.74 -0.27 -15.71
C GLY A 28 5.29 -1.02 -16.97
N GLN A 29 5.49 -0.43 -18.14
CA GLN A 29 5.27 -1.07 -19.44
C GLN A 29 6.56 -1.09 -20.28
N SER A 30 6.85 -2.22 -20.91
CA SER A 30 7.95 -2.38 -21.86
C SER A 30 7.50 -3.21 -23.05
N GLU A 31 7.73 -2.73 -24.27
CA GLU A 31 7.38 -3.47 -25.49
C GLU A 31 8.41 -4.56 -25.82
N ASN A 32 9.63 -4.43 -25.30
CA ASN A 32 10.76 -5.30 -25.62
C ASN A 32 10.94 -6.45 -24.60
N ALA A 33 10.22 -6.42 -23.48
CA ALA A 33 10.35 -7.42 -22.44
C ALA A 33 9.38 -8.60 -22.66
N PRO A 34 9.77 -9.85 -22.30
CA PRO A 34 8.88 -11.01 -22.37
C PRO A 34 7.60 -10.85 -21.52
N ALA A 35 7.73 -10.19 -20.36
CA ALA A 35 6.60 -9.70 -19.59
C ALA A 35 6.44 -8.21 -19.88
N LYS A 36 5.39 -7.86 -20.62
CA LYS A 36 5.18 -6.49 -21.11
C LYS A 36 4.82 -5.50 -20.00
N PHE A 37 4.31 -5.99 -18.88
CA PHE A 37 3.90 -5.17 -17.76
C PHE A 37 4.54 -5.67 -16.47
N VAL A 38 4.69 -4.76 -15.51
CA VAL A 38 5.16 -5.09 -14.17
C VAL A 38 4.53 -4.13 -13.18
N THR A 39 4.11 -4.61 -12.02
CA THR A 39 3.68 -3.76 -10.91
C THR A 39 4.77 -3.67 -9.86
N TRP A 40 5.05 -2.48 -9.34
CA TRP A 40 6.00 -2.30 -8.24
C TRP A 40 5.35 -1.61 -7.05
N LYS A 41 5.90 -1.84 -5.86
CA LYS A 41 5.67 -1.03 -4.66
C LYS A 41 6.90 -0.17 -4.42
N GLY A 42 6.72 1.07 -4.01
CA GLY A 42 7.78 1.97 -3.61
C GLY A 42 7.34 2.80 -2.42
N GLU A 43 8.23 3.65 -1.94
CA GLU A 43 7.89 4.69 -0.99
C GLU A 43 7.43 5.95 -1.72
N LYS A 44 6.42 6.62 -1.18
CA LYS A 44 5.89 7.85 -1.74
C LYS A 44 7.00 8.88 -1.95
N GLY A 45 7.13 9.37 -3.17
CA GLY A 45 8.11 10.41 -3.51
C GLY A 45 9.56 9.90 -3.67
N GLN A 46 9.79 8.59 -3.55
CA GLN A 46 11.06 7.96 -3.87
C GLN A 46 10.95 7.17 -5.17
N LYS A 47 12.02 7.16 -5.96
CA LYS A 47 12.10 6.34 -7.19
C LYS A 47 12.65 4.94 -6.93
N ASN A 48 12.56 4.50 -5.68
CA ASN A 48 13.05 3.19 -5.24
C ASN A 48 11.88 2.22 -5.22
N TYR A 49 11.78 1.43 -6.28
CA TYR A 49 10.74 0.44 -6.47
C TYR A 49 11.24 -0.96 -6.06
N TYR A 50 10.45 -1.67 -5.28
CA TYR A 50 10.68 -3.01 -4.78
C TYR A 50 9.44 -3.92 -4.99
N TRP A 51 9.65 -5.24 -4.86
CA TRP A 51 8.62 -6.27 -5.00
C TRP A 51 7.83 -6.17 -6.32
N GLY A 52 8.51 -6.47 -7.43
CA GLY A 52 7.93 -6.44 -8.78
C GLY A 52 7.12 -7.69 -9.11
N HIS A 53 5.87 -7.55 -9.57
CA HIS A 53 5.10 -8.66 -10.16
C HIS A 53 5.01 -8.47 -11.67
N TYR A 54 5.55 -9.42 -12.44
CA TYR A 54 5.64 -9.33 -13.89
C TYR A 54 4.40 -9.96 -14.55
N CYS A 55 3.75 -9.21 -15.43
CA CYS A 55 2.52 -9.59 -16.12
C CYS A 55 2.69 -9.52 -17.63
N LYS A 56 2.00 -10.39 -18.36
CA LYS A 56 1.96 -10.35 -19.84
C LYS A 56 0.91 -9.37 -20.36
N ASP A 57 -0.17 -9.21 -19.62
CA ASP A 57 -1.36 -8.48 -20.03
C ASP A 57 -1.63 -7.25 -19.16
N ARG A 58 -2.16 -6.21 -19.78
CA ARG A 58 -2.44 -4.92 -19.13
C ARG A 58 -3.47 -5.04 -18.02
N LEU A 59 -4.55 -5.81 -18.26
CA LEU A 59 -5.63 -5.98 -17.30
C LEU A 59 -5.15 -6.71 -16.04
N THR A 60 -4.28 -7.71 -16.19
CA THR A 60 -3.67 -8.41 -15.04
C THR A 60 -2.79 -7.47 -14.21
N ALA A 61 -2.02 -6.59 -14.85
CA ALA A 61 -1.23 -5.59 -14.13
C ALA A 61 -2.12 -4.57 -13.40
N LEU A 62 -3.25 -4.16 -14.00
CA LEU A 62 -4.23 -3.28 -13.35
C LEU A 62 -4.92 -3.95 -12.17
N GLU A 63 -5.32 -5.21 -12.31
CA GLU A 63 -5.91 -6.00 -11.23
C GLU A 63 -4.94 -6.15 -10.06
N ASP A 64 -3.69 -6.51 -10.33
CA ASP A 64 -2.65 -6.61 -9.31
C ASP A 64 -2.37 -5.25 -8.64
N LEU A 65 -2.31 -4.16 -9.41
CA LEU A 65 -2.17 -2.81 -8.87
C LEU A 65 -3.32 -2.47 -7.89
N CYS A 66 -4.56 -2.74 -8.28
CA CYS A 66 -5.74 -2.51 -7.44
C CYS A 66 -5.72 -3.37 -6.18
N ASN A 67 -5.43 -4.66 -6.30
CA ASN A 67 -5.37 -5.58 -5.16
C ASN A 67 -4.31 -5.14 -4.14
N ARG A 68 -3.09 -4.83 -4.60
CA ARG A 68 -2.01 -4.34 -3.72
C ARG A 68 -2.34 -3.02 -3.03
N THR A 69 -3.02 -2.13 -3.75
CA THR A 69 -3.52 -0.85 -3.22
C THR A 69 -4.59 -1.09 -2.13
N LEU A 70 -5.53 -1.99 -2.38
CA LEU A 70 -6.56 -2.37 -1.41
C LEU A 70 -5.98 -3.03 -0.17
N ASP A 71 -5.02 -3.94 -0.33
CA ASP A 71 -4.33 -4.60 0.78
C ASP A 71 -3.67 -3.57 1.71
N GLU A 72 -3.01 -2.55 1.14
CA GLU A 72 -2.42 -1.47 1.92
C GLU A 72 -3.48 -0.64 2.66
N ILE A 73 -4.62 -0.35 2.01
CA ILE A 73 -5.75 0.35 2.67
C ILE A 73 -6.26 -0.47 3.85
N HIS A 74 -6.44 -1.78 3.67
CA HIS A 74 -6.91 -2.68 4.72
C HIS A 74 -5.90 -2.77 5.88
N TYR A 75 -4.61 -2.87 5.57
CA TYR A 75 -3.53 -2.85 6.55
C TYR A 75 -3.52 -1.55 7.36
N LEU A 76 -3.58 -0.39 6.71
CA LEU A 76 -3.58 0.91 7.41
C LEU A 76 -4.83 1.07 8.30
N ARG A 77 -5.99 0.61 7.85
CA ARG A 77 -7.23 0.59 8.66
C ARG A 77 -7.09 -0.28 9.90
N SER A 78 -6.49 -1.48 9.79
CA SER A 78 -6.33 -2.39 10.94
C SER A 78 -5.38 -1.82 11.98
N ILE A 79 -4.28 -1.18 11.55
CA ILE A 79 -3.35 -0.47 12.44
C ILE A 79 -4.03 0.70 13.15
N GLN A 80 -4.91 1.44 12.46
CA GLN A 80 -5.65 2.55 13.06
C GLN A 80 -6.63 2.07 14.14
N GLN A 81 -7.40 1.01 13.88
CA GLN A 81 -8.32 0.41 14.86
C GLN A 81 -7.56 -0.17 16.07
N GLY A 82 -6.44 -0.86 15.85
CA GLY A 82 -5.61 -1.37 16.93
C GLY A 82 -5.06 -0.27 17.84
N LYS A 83 -4.66 0.87 17.28
CA LYS A 83 -4.23 2.06 18.04
C LYS A 83 -5.37 2.68 18.85
N GLU A 84 -6.61 2.66 18.35
CA GLU A 84 -7.77 3.15 19.09
C GLU A 84 -8.17 2.23 20.25
N ILE A 85 -8.09 0.90 20.05
CA ILE A 85 -8.33 -0.08 21.11
C ILE A 85 -7.28 0.04 22.22
N ALA A 86 -6.00 0.17 21.86
CA ALA A 86 -4.92 0.34 22.83
C ALA A 86 -5.00 1.66 23.63
N ARG A 87 -5.70 2.68 23.12
CA ARG A 87 -5.91 3.97 23.79
C ARG A 87 -7.10 4.00 24.76
N LYS A 88 -7.93 2.95 24.83
CA LYS A 88 -9.01 2.83 25.82
C LYS A 88 -8.74 1.75 26.89
N PRO A 89 -7.87 2.02 27.87
CA PRO A 89 -8.03 1.42 29.19
C PRO A 89 -8.71 2.43 30.15
N GLU A 90 -9.60 1.92 31.01
CA GLU A 90 -10.12 2.56 32.24
C GLU A 90 -11.35 3.48 32.17
N GLN A 91 -12.57 2.91 32.15
CA GLN A 91 -13.73 3.44 32.90
C GLN A 91 -14.67 2.32 33.41
N HIS A 92 -14.13 1.24 33.99
CA HIS A 92 -14.94 0.28 34.77
C HIS A 92 -14.17 -0.22 35.99
N ALA A 93 -13.49 0.68 36.70
CA ALA A 93 -12.92 0.39 38.01
C ALA A 93 -13.06 1.65 38.87
N LEU A 94 -14.24 1.90 39.46
CA LEU A 94 -14.45 2.72 40.68
C LEU A 94 -15.96 2.96 40.93
N LYS A 95 -16.63 1.98 41.54
CA LYS A 95 -17.65 2.23 42.58
C LYS A 95 -17.33 1.22 43.71
N LYS A 96 -16.40 1.52 44.65
CA LYS A 96 -16.64 2.16 45.97
C LYS A 96 -17.89 1.57 46.64
N LYS A 97 -17.89 0.93 47.81
CA LYS A 97 -17.05 1.02 49.03
C LYS A 97 -17.44 -0.10 50.03
N CYS A 98 -16.48 -0.47 50.89
CA CYS A 98 -16.59 -0.92 52.30
C CYS A 98 -17.46 -2.13 52.70
N GLU A 99 -16.80 -3.10 53.37
CA GLU A 99 -17.39 -4.15 54.20
C GLU A 99 -18.18 -3.56 55.41
N PRO A 100 -18.93 -4.39 56.16
CA PRO A 100 -18.26 -4.99 57.31
C PRO A 100 -18.58 -6.47 57.57
N VAL A 101 -17.61 -7.07 58.23
CA VAL A 101 -17.59 -8.33 58.96
C VAL A 101 -18.84 -8.56 59.83
N ARG A 102 -19.42 -9.76 59.75
CA ARG A 102 -19.93 -10.50 60.91
C ARG A 102 -20.06 -11.99 60.63
#